data_AF-A0A2T3N1H2-F1
#
_entry.id   AF-A0A2T3N1H2-F1
#
_cell.length_a   1.000
_cell.length_b   1.000
_cell.length_c   1.000
_cell.angle_alpha   90.00
_cell.angle_beta   90.00
_cell.angle_gamma   90.00
#
_symmetry.space_group_name_H-M   'P 1'
#
loop_
_entity.id
_entity.type
_entity.pdbx_description
1 polymer ?
#
loop_
_entity_poly.entity_id
_entity_poly.type
_entity_poly.pdbx_seq_one_letter_code
_entity_poly.pdbx_strand_id
1 'polypeptide(L)'
;MRLMDYIELVDWTGRQLREGETGYIESHTPPILQRLTIKQQDWIKACTQFERQRALLIGSLRSIQIATVNLNRSRAQGYRLTT
;
A
#
# COMPACT_ATOMS: atom_id res chain seq x y z
N MET A 1 -8.03 1.93 14.37
CA MET A 1 -8.10 2.39 12.98
C MET A 1 -9.55 2.73 12.67
N ARG A 2 -9.86 3.90 12.11
CA ARG A 2 -11.25 4.25 11.75
C ARG A 2 -11.53 3.73 10.34
N LEU A 3 -12.74 3.21 10.12
CA LEU A 3 -13.15 2.69 8.81
C LEU A 3 -13.14 3.78 7.73
N MET A 4 -13.55 5.00 8.09
CA MET A 4 -13.52 6.16 7.17
C MET A 4 -12.13 6.43 6.62
N ASP A 5 -11.09 6.48 7.47
CA ASP A 5 -9.69 6.69 7.05
C ASP A 5 -9.23 5.61 6.04
N TYR A 6 -9.75 4.38 6.16
CA TYR A 6 -9.42 3.29 5.24
C TYR A 6 -10.16 3.40 3.92
N ILE A 7 -11.45 3.74 3.95
CA ILE A 7 -12.26 3.93 2.73
C ILE A 7 -11.70 5.11 1.92
N GLU A 8 -11.36 6.22 2.59
CA GLU A 8 -10.73 7.38 1.98
C GLU A 8 -9.40 7.02 1.31
N LEU A 9 -8.57 6.21 1.96
CA LEU A 9 -7.32 5.72 1.36
C LEU A 9 -7.57 4.89 0.10
N VAL A 10 -8.54 3.98 0.13
CA VAL A 10 -8.87 3.09 -0.99
C VAL A 10 -9.40 3.90 -2.17
N ASP A 11 -10.34 4.81 -1.92
CA ASP A 11 -10.93 5.71 -2.91
C ASP A 11 -9.85 6.59 -3.56
N TRP A 12 -9.00 7.23 -2.75
CA TRP A 12 -7.87 8.00 -3.23
C TRP A 12 -6.89 7.15 -4.05
N THR A 13 -6.55 5.94 -3.59
CA THR A 13 -5.65 5.02 -4.32
C THR A 13 -6.23 4.65 -5.69
N GLY A 14 -7.54 4.44 -5.79
CA GLY A 14 -8.24 4.17 -7.04
C GLY A 14 -8.16 5.33 -8.04
N ARG A 15 -8.24 6.58 -7.56
CA ARG A 15 -8.02 7.77 -8.41
C ARG A 15 -6.58 7.84 -8.91
N GLN A 16 -5.60 7.66 -8.02
CA GLN A 16 -4.17 7.71 -8.36
C GLN A 16 -3.73 6.65 -9.37
N LEU A 17 -4.34 5.46 -9.37
CA LEU A 17 -4.03 4.35 -10.29
C LEU A 17 -4.62 4.55 -11.69
N ARG A 18 -5.71 5.32 -11.80
CA ARG A 18 -6.44 5.54 -13.06
C ARG A 18 -5.78 6.61 -13.93
N GLU A 19 -5.03 7.53 -13.35
CA GLU A 19 -4.36 8.61 -14.09
C GLU A 19 -3.11 8.14 -14.84
N GLY A 20 -3.33 7.44 -15.95
CA GLY A 20 -2.38 7.36 -17.06
C GLY A 20 -2.37 8.62 -17.94
N GLU A 21 -3.18 9.63 -17.60
CA GLU A 21 -3.27 10.90 -18.32
C GLU A 21 -2.74 12.00 -17.41
N THR A 22 -1.56 12.51 -17.78
CA THR A 22 -0.85 13.61 -17.14
C THR A 22 -1.78 14.79 -16.84
N GLY A 23 -2.05 15.05 -15.56
CA GLY A 23 -2.24 16.42 -15.11
C GLY A 23 -3.33 16.70 -14.08
N TYR A 24 -3.41 15.97 -12.97
CA TYR A 24 -3.78 16.59 -11.70
C TYR A 24 -3.36 15.69 -10.52
N ILE A 25 -2.20 15.96 -9.92
CA ILE A 25 -1.91 15.36 -8.61
C ILE A 25 -2.87 16.02 -7.63
N GLU A 26 -3.95 15.33 -7.28
CA GLU A 26 -4.84 15.74 -6.20
C GLU A 26 -3.96 15.87 -4.94
N SER A 27 -3.76 17.12 -4.49
CA SER A 27 -2.79 17.49 -3.45
C SER A 27 -3.18 16.96 -2.06
N HIS A 28 -4.37 16.37 -1.95
CA HIS A 28 -4.88 15.77 -0.74
C HIS A 28 -4.27 14.37 -0.54
N THR A 29 -3.14 14.31 0.18
CA THR A 29 -2.61 13.05 0.70
C THR A 29 -3.45 12.60 1.90
N PRO A 30 -4.05 11.40 1.88
CA PRO A 30 -4.88 10.96 2.99
C PRO A 30 -4.04 10.87 4.28
N PRO A 31 -4.52 11.40 5.41
CA PRO A 31 -3.76 11.54 6.65
C PRO A 31 -3.29 10.21 7.24
N ILE A 32 -3.93 9.10 6.85
CA ILE A 32 -3.51 7.75 7.24
C ILE A 32 -2.12 7.39 6.71
N LEU A 33 -1.70 7.88 5.54
CA LEU A 33 -0.36 7.64 5.02
C LEU A 33 0.71 8.32 5.88
N GLN A 34 0.44 9.55 6.33
CA GLN A 34 1.32 10.26 7.27
C GLN A 34 1.40 9.52 8.61
N ARG A 35 0.26 9.04 9.15
CA ARG A 35 0.22 8.27 10.40
C ARG A 35 0.99 6.96 10.32
N LEU A 36 0.96 6.29 9.17
CA LEU A 36 1.69 5.06 8.92
C LEU A 36 3.17 5.31 8.54
N THR A 37 3.58 6.58 8.41
CA THR A 37 4.93 6.96 7.95
C THR A 37 5.25 6.38 6.56
N ILE A 38 4.24 6.30 5.69
CA ILE A 38 4.37 5.79 4.32
C ILE A 38 4.33 6.98 3.36
N LYS A 39 5.32 7.11 2.49
CA LYS A 39 5.32 8.14 1.45
C LYS A 39 4.29 7.79 0.38
N GLN A 40 3.57 8.80 -0.11
CA GLN A 40 2.58 8.68 -1.18
C GLN A 40 3.12 7.89 -2.39
N GLN A 41 4.34 8.21 -2.82
CA GLN A 41 5.01 7.61 -3.96
C GLN A 41 5.25 6.10 -3.76
N ASP A 42 5.68 5.72 -2.55
CA ASP A 42 5.98 4.32 -2.20
C ASP A 42 4.69 3.52 -2.05
N TRP A 43 3.61 4.14 -1.57
CA TRP A 43 2.28 3.53 -1.54
C TRP A 43 1.74 3.25 -2.95
N ILE A 44 1.80 4.21 -3.86
CA ILE A 44 1.32 4.01 -5.25
C ILE A 44 2.18 2.98 -5.99
N LYS A 45 3.50 2.99 -5.79
CA LYS A 45 4.39 1.93 -6.29
C LYS A 45 4.05 0.56 -5.71
N ALA A 46 3.74 0.50 -4.41
CA ALA A 46 3.30 -0.73 -3.77
C ALA A 46 2.00 -1.21 -4.41
N CYS A 47 0.96 -0.38 -4.53
CA CYS A 47 -0.32 -0.79 -5.12
C CYS A 47 -0.19 -1.27 -6.58
N THR A 48 0.63 -0.61 -7.40
CA THR A 48 0.86 -1.03 -8.80
C THR A 48 1.73 -2.28 -8.96
N GLN A 49 2.81 -2.41 -8.19
CA GLN A 49 3.73 -3.55 -8.31
C GLN A 49 3.25 -4.78 -7.54
N PHE A 50 2.55 -4.59 -6.42
CA PHE A 50 1.98 -5.66 -5.60
C PHE A 50 0.98 -6.51 -6.38
N GLU A 51 0.06 -5.87 -7.12
CA GLU A 51 -0.89 -6.59 -7.99
C GLU A 51 -0.15 -7.44 -9.03
N ARG A 52 0.88 -6.87 -9.66
CA ARG A 52 1.69 -7.58 -10.65
C ARG A 52 2.45 -8.78 -10.06
N GLN A 53 2.87 -8.69 -8.81
CA GLN A 53 3.60 -9.75 -8.12
C GLN A 53 2.70 -10.76 -7.40
N ARG A 54 1.36 -10.57 -7.44
CA ARG A 54 0.38 -11.35 -6.64
C ARG A 54 0.79 -11.47 -5.17
N ALA A 55 1.52 -10.48 -4.66
CA ALA A 55 1.89 -10.44 -3.27
C ALA A 55 0.60 -10.33 -2.44
N LEU A 56 0.62 -10.85 -1.21
CA LEU A 56 -0.50 -10.83 -0.28
C LEU A 56 -0.20 -9.97 0.95
N LEU A 57 1.07 -9.65 1.18
CA LEU A 57 1.56 -8.90 2.33
C LEU A 57 2.34 -7.66 1.87
N ILE A 58 2.18 -6.54 2.55
CA ILE A 58 2.94 -5.31 2.30
C ILE A 58 3.56 -4.88 3.63
N GLY A 59 4.86 -4.61 3.66
CA GLY A 59 5.52 -4.10 4.84
C GLY A 59 7.03 -4.29 4.85
N SER A 60 7.65 -4.11 6.01
CA SER A 60 9.07 -4.46 6.21
C SER A 60 9.29 -5.97 6.06
N LEU A 61 10.53 -6.38 5.76
CA LEU A 61 10.87 -7.81 5.65
C LEU A 61 10.50 -8.58 6.93
N ARG A 62 10.78 -7.97 8.09
CA ARG A 62 10.49 -8.56 9.40
C ARG A 62 8.99 -8.71 9.63
N SER A 63 8.19 -7.68 9.31
CA SER A 63 6.73 -7.76 9.45
C SER A 63 6.11 -8.77 8.49
N ILE A 64 6.64 -8.90 7.27
CA ILE A 64 6.20 -9.90 6.29
C ILE A 64 6.50 -11.32 6.79
N GLN A 65 7.69 -11.56 7.35
CA GLN A 65 8.05 -12.86 7.94
C GLN A 65 7.13 -13.23 9.10
N ILE A 66 6.91 -12.32 10.05
CA ILE A 66 6.01 -12.53 11.19
C ILE A 66 4.57 -12.81 10.71
N ALA A 67 4.07 -12.01 9.77
CA ALA A 67 2.74 -12.20 9.22
C ALA A 67 2.59 -13.52 8.47
N THR A 68 3.63 -13.98 7.77
CA THR A 68 3.63 -15.27 7.04
C THR A 68 3.48 -16.46 8.02
N VAL A 69 4.17 -16.39 9.16
CA VAL A 69 4.04 -17.39 10.24
C VAL A 69 2.64 -17.36 10.85
N ASN A 70 2.12 -16.17 11.17
CA ASN A 70 0.79 -16.02 11.77
C ASN A 70 -0.35 -16.44 10.83
N LEU A 71 -0.16 -16.27 9.52
CA LEU A 71 -1.13 -16.68 8.50
C LEU A 71 -0.97 -18.15 8.08
N ASN A 72 -0.08 -18.91 8.74
CA ASN A 72 0.19 -20.33 8.50
C ASN A 72 0.51 -20.65 7.03
N ARG A 73 1.26 -19.76 6.36
CA ARG A 73 1.58 -19.85 4.93
C ARG A 73 3.03 -20.31 4.75
N SER A 74 3.26 -21.32 3.93
CA SER A 74 4.62 -21.84 3.65
C SER A 74 5.46 -20.95 2.73
N ARG A 75 4.87 -19.91 2.11
CA ARG A 75 5.56 -18.97 1.20
C ARG A 75 5.22 -17.53 1.57
N ALA A 76 6.23 -16.73 1.88
CA ALA A 76 6.11 -15.30 2.07
C ALA A 76 5.95 -14.59 0.70
N GLN A 77 4.71 -14.34 0.30
CA GLN A 77 4.40 -13.53 -0.88
C GLN A 77 4.19 -12.09 -0.40
N GLY A 78 5.28 -11.37 -0.16
CA GLY A 78 5.21 -10.02 0.39
C GLY A 78 5.98 -8.99 -0.43
N TYR A 79 5.37 -7.83 -0.65
CA TYR A 79 6.03 -6.66 -1.23
C TYR A 79 6.72 -5.87 -0.13
N ARG A 80 8.04 -5.73 -0.24
CA ARG A 80 8.86 -4.99 0.72
C ARG A 80 8.69 -3.49 0.48
N LEU A 81 8.19 -2.77 1.48
CA LEU A 81 8.29 -1.31 1.48
C LEU A 81 9.74 -0.91 1.75
N THR A 82 10.37 -0.24 0.78
CA THR A 82 11.61 0.52 1.02
C THR A 82 11.22 1.86 1.63
N THR A 83 11.08 1.87 2.96
CA THR A 83 11.01 3.11 3.76
C THR A 83 12.37 3.78 3.82
#